data_AF-A0A6G6WA58-F1
#
_entry.id   AF-A0A6G6WA58-F1
#
_cell.length_a   1.000
_cell.length_b   1.000
_cell.length_c   1.000
_cell.angle_alpha   90.00
_cell.angle_beta   90.00
_cell.angle_gamma   90.00
#
_symmetry.space_group_name_H-M   'P 1'
#
loop_
_entity.id
_entity.type
_entity.pdbx_description
1 polymer ?
#
loop_
_entity_poly.entity_id
_entity_poly.type
_entity_poly.pdbx_seq_one_letter_code
_entity_poly.pdbx_strand_id
1 'polypeptide(L)'
;MARRQRIRAGLHRWMDDACLRCGLHRREVWLLDDRGREVMALVWSDRDGDLRLQPFPPMKGLEAPQAPTQTRVEAFGNLPVGPEPTCGPVPAVDDATG
;
A
#
# COMPACT_ATOMS: atom_id res chain seq x y z
N MET A 1 -36.91 -0.86 -2.32
CA MET A 1 -36.08 -2.08 -2.26
C MET A 1 -34.62 -1.70 -2.46
N ALA A 2 -33.83 -1.61 -1.39
CA ALA A 2 -32.42 -1.21 -1.49
C ALA A 2 -31.58 -2.39 -2.00
N ARG A 3 -30.95 -2.20 -3.16
CA ARG A 3 -30.00 -3.16 -3.76
C ARG A 3 -28.77 -3.21 -2.86
N ARG A 4 -28.70 -4.19 -1.95
CA ARG A 4 -27.48 -4.45 -1.16
C ARG A 4 -26.35 -4.80 -2.14
N GLN A 5 -25.46 -3.86 -2.39
CA GLN A 5 -24.22 -4.10 -3.12
C GLN A 5 -23.43 -5.15 -2.34
N ARG A 6 -23.39 -6.39 -2.85
CA ARG A 6 -22.48 -7.42 -2.34
C ARG A 6 -21.07 -6.95 -2.66
N ILE A 7 -20.35 -6.44 -1.66
CA ILE A 7 -18.91 -6.19 -1.79
C ILE A 7 -18.27 -7.56 -2.08
N ARG A 8 -17.63 -7.71 -3.25
CA ARG A 8 -16.95 -8.95 -3.63
C ARG A 8 -15.97 -9.34 -2.52
N ALA A 9 -15.99 -10.60 -2.12
CA ALA A 9 -14.95 -11.17 -1.27
C ALA A 9 -13.58 -10.88 -1.92
N GLY A 10 -12.63 -10.32 -1.16
CA GLY A 10 -11.29 -9.96 -1.63
C GLY A 10 -11.08 -8.50 -2.02
N LEU A 11 -12.12 -7.65 -2.04
CA LEU A 11 -11.94 -6.20 -2.19
C LEU A 11 -11.63 -5.50 -0.86
N HIS A 12 -10.71 -4.55 -0.91
CA HIS A 12 -10.40 -3.66 0.19
C HIS A 12 -11.52 -2.64 0.43
N ARG A 13 -11.65 -2.20 1.68
CA ARG A 13 -12.53 -1.11 2.08
C ARG A 13 -11.68 0.06 2.56
N TRP A 14 -11.27 0.91 1.63
CA TRP A 14 -10.38 2.03 1.88
C TRP A 14 -11.07 3.20 2.61
N MET A 15 -10.40 3.75 3.61
CA MET A 15 -10.69 5.02 4.26
C MET A 15 -9.35 5.58 4.77
N ASP A 16 -9.01 6.81 4.40
CA ASP A 16 -7.76 7.49 4.80
C ASP A 16 -6.51 6.62 4.65
N ASP A 17 -6.34 6.03 3.47
CA ASP A 17 -5.21 5.16 3.11
C ASP A 17 -5.06 3.88 3.94
N ALA A 18 -6.07 3.53 4.73
CA ALA A 18 -6.18 2.29 5.48
C ALA A 18 -7.38 1.46 4.99
N CYS A 19 -7.20 0.15 4.91
CA CYS A 19 -8.28 -0.78 4.66
C CYS A 19 -8.95 -1.14 5.99
N LEU A 20 -10.19 -0.72 6.17
CA LEU A 20 -11.01 -0.99 7.37
C LEU A 20 -11.32 -2.49 7.58
N ARG A 21 -10.98 -3.33 6.61
CA ARG A 21 -11.27 -4.77 6.64
C ARG A 21 -10.08 -5.60 7.09
N CYS A 22 -8.90 -5.35 6.52
CA CYS A 22 -7.70 -6.15 6.76
C CYS A 22 -6.57 -5.39 7.43
N GLY A 23 -6.75 -4.09 7.70
CA GLY A 23 -5.70 -3.26 8.29
C GLY A 23 -4.52 -2.99 7.36
N LEU A 24 -4.66 -3.24 6.05
CA LEU A 24 -3.65 -2.86 5.08
C LEU A 24 -3.61 -1.34 4.97
N HIS A 25 -2.42 -0.76 5.12
CA HIS A 25 -2.14 0.65 4.92
C HIS A 25 -1.35 0.84 3.64
N ARG A 26 -1.52 2.00 3.02
CA ARG A 26 -0.66 2.47 1.94
C ARG A 26 -0.08 3.84 2.29
N ARG A 27 1.15 4.10 1.87
CA ARG A 27 1.74 5.44 1.93
C ARG A 27 2.55 5.72 0.68
N GLU A 28 2.53 6.96 0.24
CA GLU A 28 3.36 7.44 -0.86
C GLU A 28 4.74 7.80 -0.34
N VAL A 29 5.78 7.37 -1.06
CA VAL A 29 7.16 7.73 -0.79
C VAL A 29 7.85 8.11 -2.09
N TRP A 30 8.75 9.10 -1.99
CA TRP A 30 9.60 9.52 -3.10
C TRP A 30 10.98 8.90 -2.93
N LEU A 31 11.52 8.36 -4.02
CA LEU A 31 12.79 7.63 -4.06
C LEU A 31 13.56 7.99 -5.33
N LEU A 32 14.83 7.62 -5.35
CA LEU A 32 15.65 7.60 -6.55
C LEU A 32 15.57 6.22 -7.22
N ASP A 33 15.43 6.20 -8.54
CA ASP A 33 15.64 4.99 -9.33
C ASP A 33 17.13 4.69 -9.56
N ASP A 34 17.42 3.62 -10.31
CA ASP A 34 18.79 3.20 -10.65
C ASP A 34 19.56 4.21 -11.50
N ARG A 35 18.88 5.19 -12.09
CA ARG A 35 19.43 6.28 -12.89
C ARG A 35 19.45 7.60 -12.14
N GLY A 36 19.13 7.60 -10.85
CA GLY A 36 19.07 8.81 -10.02
C GLY A 36 17.90 9.73 -10.36
N ARG A 37 16.83 9.20 -10.98
CA ARG A 37 15.60 9.96 -11.26
C ARG A 37 14.63 9.81 -10.10
N GLU A 38 13.91 10.89 -9.81
CA GLU A 38 12.85 10.87 -8.80
C GLU A 38 11.67 10.01 -9.28
N VAL A 39 11.24 9.09 -8.43
CA VAL A 39 10.08 8.25 -8.65
C VAL A 39 9.23 8.19 -7.39
N MET A 40 7.92 8.18 -7.58
CA MET A 40 6.97 7.88 -6.51
C MET A 40 6.80 6.36 -6.39
N ALA A 41 6.66 5.87 -5.18
CA ALA A 41 6.28 4.49 -4.90
C ALA A 41 5.18 4.45 -3.83
N LEU A 42 4.32 3.43 -3.91
CA LEU A 42 3.45 3.07 -2.79
C LEU A 42 4.15 2.03 -1.93
N VAL A 43 4.18 2.26 -0.63
CA VAL A 43 4.52 1.23 0.36
C VAL A 43 3.24 0.67 0.92
N TRP A 44 3.07 -0.64 0.80
CA TRP A 44 1.99 -1.40 1.41
C TRP A 44 2.49 -1.96 2.74
N SER A 45 1.78 -1.67 3.83
CA SER A 45 2.16 -2.10 5.17
C SER A 45 0.95 -2.61 5.94
N ASP A 46 1.17 -3.45 6.94
CA ASP A 46 0.17 -3.81 7.94
C ASP A 46 0.72 -3.56 9.35
N ARG A 47 0.12 -4.17 10.37
CA ARG A 47 0.55 -4.05 11.77
C ARG A 47 1.94 -4.65 12.03
N ASP A 48 2.37 -5.61 11.20
CA ASP A 48 3.63 -6.35 11.35
C ASP A 48 4.76 -5.66 10.58
N GLY A 49 4.44 -4.72 9.69
CA GLY A 49 5.38 -3.78 9.07
C GLY A 49 5.17 -3.59 7.58
N ASP A 50 6.22 -3.19 6.89
CA ASP A 50 6.21 -3.04 5.43
C ASP A 50 6.17 -4.40 4.75
N LEU A 51 5.21 -4.60 3.85
CA LEU A 51 4.99 -5.85 3.13
C LEU A 51 5.57 -5.81 1.72
N ARG A 52 5.40 -4.68 1.04
CA ARG A 52 5.70 -4.55 -0.38
C ARG A 52 5.82 -3.11 -0.82
N LEU A 53 6.61 -2.89 -1.85
CA LEU A 53 6.73 -1.61 -2.53
C LEU A 53 6.25 -1.72 -3.98
N GLN A 54 5.50 -0.71 -4.44
CA GLN A 54 5.06 -0.60 -5.82
C GLN A 54 5.62 0.70 -6.41
N PRO A 55 6.76 0.64 -7.14
CA PRO A 55 7.31 1.83 -7.77
C PRO A 55 6.48 2.18 -9.01
N PHE A 56 6.29 3.47 -9.25
CA PHE A 56 5.76 3.96 -10.51
C PHE A 56 6.89 4.36 -11.46
N PRO A 57 6.67 4.30 -12.79
CA PRO A 57 7.57 4.94 -13.74
C PRO A 57 7.72 6.44 -13.41
N PRO A 58 8.85 7.07 -13.77
CA PRO A 58 8.98 8.52 -13.67
C PRO A 58 7.82 9.22 -14.37
N MET A 59 7.06 10.02 -13.62
CA MET A 59 5.89 10.72 -14.12
C MET A 59 6.28 12.13 -14.53
N LYS A 60 6.01 12.51 -15.78
CA LYS A 60 6.32 13.85 -16.28
C LYS A 60 5.47 14.90 -15.56
N GLY A 61 6.11 15.93 -15.01
CA GLY A 61 5.43 17.06 -14.37
C GLY A 61 4.94 16.78 -12.94
N LEU A 62 5.27 15.62 -12.37
CA LEU A 62 5.11 15.35 -10.95
C LEU A 62 6.49 15.43 -10.30
N GLU A 63 6.66 16.39 -9.39
CA GLU A 63 7.90 16.59 -8.64
C GLU A 63 7.70 16.15 -7.19
N ALA A 64 8.76 15.63 -6.58
CA ALA A 64 8.73 15.29 -5.18
C ALA A 64 8.56 16.57 -4.32
N PRO A 65 7.66 16.57 -3.30
CA PRO A 65 7.56 17.69 -2.36
C PRO A 65 8.90 18.01 -1.68
N GLN A 66 9.73 16.98 -1.50
CA GLN A 66 11.11 17.06 -1.05
C GLN A 66 11.96 16.14 -1.92
N ALA A 67 13.10 16.64 -2.41
CA ALA A 67 14.03 15.87 -3.21
C ALA A 67 14.47 14.59 -2.48
N PRO A 68 14.21 13.39 -3.04
CA PRO A 68 14.60 12.13 -2.42
C PRO A 68 16.12 11.95 -2.51
N THR A 69 16.71 11.43 -1.44
CA THR A 69 18.16 11.20 -1.35
C THR A 69 18.52 9.72 -1.37
N GLN A 70 17.52 8.84 -1.30
CA GLN A 70 17.71 7.39 -1.17
C GLN A 70 17.07 6.66 -2.33
N THR A 71 17.76 5.63 -2.81
CA THR A 71 17.20 4.61 -3.68
C THR A 71 16.27 3.68 -2.91
N ARG A 72 15.46 2.90 -3.64
CA ARG A 72 14.62 1.84 -3.05
C ARG A 72 15.41 0.90 -2.12
N VAL A 73 16.61 0.48 -2.55
CA VAL A 73 17.41 -0.49 -1.80
C VAL A 73 17.98 0.12 -0.52
N GLU A 74 18.34 1.41 -0.55
CA GLU A 74 18.81 2.12 0.64
C GLU A 74 17.69 2.36 1.66
N ALA A 75 16.50 2.71 1.19
CA ALA A 75 15.36 3.01 2.06
C ALA A 75 14.65 1.76 2.61
N PHE A 76 14.52 0.70 1.80
CA PHE A 76 13.68 -0.48 2.11
C PHE A 76 14.42 -1.82 2.00
N GLY A 77 15.73 -1.82 1.71
CA GLY A 77 16.51 -3.05 1.56
C GLY A 77 15.95 -3.96 0.46
N ASN A 78 15.68 -5.22 0.84
CA ASN A 78 15.16 -6.26 -0.04
C ASN A 78 13.62 -6.40 0.01
N LEU A 79 12.90 -5.35 0.45
CA LEU A 79 11.45 -5.37 0.48
C LEU A 79 10.88 -5.79 -0.90
N PRO A 80 9.94 -6.76 -0.96
CA PRO A 80 9.41 -7.24 -2.21
C PRO A 80 8.80 -6.12 -3.05
N VAL A 81 8.95 -6.21 -4.37
CA VAL A 81 8.26 -5.32 -5.31
C VAL A 81 7.09 -6.04 -5.96
N GLY A 82 5.94 -5.36 -6.02
CA GLY A 82 4.77 -5.87 -6.72
C GLY A 82 3.52 -5.03 -6.49
N PRO A 83 2.35 -5.54 -6.93
CA PRO A 83 1.07 -4.84 -6.79
C PRO A 83 0.54 -4.88 -5.35
N GLU A 84 -0.50 -4.09 -5.11
CA GLU A 84 -1.37 -4.15 -3.92
C GLU A 84 -1.63 -5.59 -3.44
N PRO A 85 -1.33 -5.92 -2.17
CA PRO A 85 -1.71 -7.20 -1.58
C PRO A 85 -3.22 -7.41 -1.60
N THR A 86 -3.69 -8.66 -1.75
CA THR A 86 -5.13 -8.96 -1.71
C THR A 86 -5.69 -8.76 -0.30
N CYS A 87 -6.94 -8.30 -0.18
CA CYS A 87 -7.61 -8.22 1.11
C CYS A 87 -7.79 -9.64 1.69
N GLY A 88 -7.18 -9.90 2.85
CA GLY A 88 -7.33 -11.17 3.56
C GLY A 88 -8.78 -11.46 4.01
N PRO A 89 -9.07 -12.71 4.40
CA PRO A 89 -10.31 -13.03 5.09
C PRO A 89 -10.42 -12.18 6.35
N VAL A 90 -11.64 -11.71 6.66
CA VAL A 90 -11.89 -11.02 7.93
C VAL A 90 -11.60 -12.04 9.03
N PRO A 91 -10.80 -11.73 10.07
CA PRO A 91 -10.73 -12.61 11.22
C PRO A 91 -12.17 -12.82 11.68
N ALA A 92 -12.60 -14.08 11.81
CA ALA A 92 -13.88 -14.36 12.43
C ALA A 92 -13.85 -13.66 13.79
N VAL A 93 -14.72 -12.67 13.96
CA VAL A 93 -15.09 -12.29 15.32
C VAL A 93 -15.74 -13.53 15.87
N ASP A 94 -15.02 -14.27 16.71
CA ASP A 94 -15.64 -15.27 17.54
C ASP A 94 -16.70 -14.50 18.33
N ASP A 95 -17.97 -14.77 18.03
CA ASP A 95 -19.09 -14.37 18.87
C ASP A 95 -18.91 -15.08 20.21
N ALA A 96 -18.02 -14.52 21.04
CA ALA A 96 -17.90 -14.85 22.43
C ALA A 96 -19.22 -14.45 23.07
N THR A 97 -20.06 -15.46 23.24
CA THR A 97 -21.31 -15.44 23.97
C THR A 97 -21.11 -14.72 25.30
N GLY A 98 -21.97 -13.72 25.55
CA GLY A 98 -22.14 -13.04 26.83
C GLY A 98 -23.49 -12.34 26.84
#